data_AF-A0A0F9HSF4-F1
#
_entry.id   AF-A0A0F9HSF4-F1
#
_cell.length_a   1.000
_cell.length_b   1.000
_cell.length_c   1.000
_cell.angle_alpha   90.00
_cell.angle_beta   90.00
_cell.angle_gamma   90.00
#
_symmetry.space_group_name_H-M   'P 1'
#
loop_
_entity.id
_entity.type
_entity.pdbx_description
1 polymer ?
#
loop_
_entity_poly.entity_id
_entity_poly.type
_entity_poly.pdbx_seq_one_letter_code
_entity_poly.pdbx_strand_id
1 'polypeptide(L)'
;MVKIINKPIGRPNIELDYNTVFELGKIQCTISECAAVIGCDEGTLRNSTEFNDTLKKGAEVGRKSLRRLQFAKAEGQDAKIYVDSVGKEPKDDKGRPIIIQPGYAPDTTMQIWLGKQQLGQTDQINVNRQEVAVTVLHKDYEKGKKEKEKDAL
;
A
#
# COMPACT_ATOMS: atom_id res chain seq x y z
N MET A 1 12.70 -23.63 -1.91
CA MET A 1 12.97 -24.86 -1.12
C MET A 1 11.62 -25.47 -0.84
N VAL A 2 11.41 -26.73 -1.22
CA VAL A 2 10.10 -27.39 -1.05
C VAL A 2 10.07 -28.07 0.32
N LYS A 3 9.03 -27.82 1.12
CA LYS A 3 8.76 -28.61 2.33
C LYS A 3 7.30 -29.02 2.41
N ILE A 4 7.07 -30.12 3.13
CA ILE A 4 5.74 -30.63 3.45
C ILE A 4 5.21 -29.89 4.69
N ILE A 5 3.98 -29.39 4.62
CA ILE A 5 3.38 -28.60 5.71
C ILE A 5 2.65 -29.50 6.73
N ASN A 6 2.00 -30.57 6.28
CA ASN A 6 1.09 -31.37 7.10
C ASN A 6 1.53 -32.84 7.23
N LYS A 7 1.18 -33.47 8.35
CA LYS A 7 1.35 -34.91 8.56
C LYS A 7 0.19 -35.67 7.89
N PRO A 8 0.44 -36.79 7.18
CA PRO A 8 -0.62 -37.52 6.50
C PRO A 8 -1.52 -38.23 7.51
N ILE A 9 -2.71 -37.69 7.70
CA ILE A 9 -3.83 -38.36 8.37
C ILE A 9 -5.02 -38.22 7.41
N GLY A 10 -5.09 -39.10 6.40
CA GLY A 10 -6.14 -39.13 5.38
C GLY A 10 -5.98 -38.14 4.21
N ARG A 11 -5.85 -36.84 4.47
CA ARG A 11 -5.61 -35.84 3.40
C ARG A 11 -4.17 -35.99 2.86
N PRO A 12 -3.95 -35.96 1.53
CA PRO A 12 -2.61 -35.98 0.97
C PRO A 12 -1.75 -34.81 1.48
N ASN A 13 -0.45 -35.02 1.50
CA ASN A 13 0.51 -34.01 1.90
C ASN A 13 0.54 -32.87 0.88
N ILE A 14 0.61 -31.64 1.37
CA ILE A 14 0.78 -30.45 0.53
C ILE A 14 2.25 -30.06 0.57
N GLU A 15 2.88 -30.11 -0.60
CA GLU A 15 4.23 -29.61 -0.83
C GLU A 15 4.18 -28.11 -1.15
N LEU A 16 4.94 -27.32 -0.40
CA LEU A 16 4.99 -25.88 -0.56
C LEU A 16 6.40 -25.45 -0.92
N ASP A 17 6.53 -24.75 -2.04
CA ASP A 17 7.78 -24.06 -2.37
C ASP A 17 7.84 -22.69 -1.70
N TYR A 18 8.71 -22.58 -0.69
CA TYR A 18 8.92 -21.33 0.05
C TYR A 18 9.57 -20.23 -0.78
N ASN A 19 10.23 -20.56 -1.89
CA ASN A 19 10.77 -19.54 -2.79
C ASN A 19 9.62 -18.82 -3.49
N THR A 20 8.65 -19.57 -4.00
CA THR A 20 7.41 -19.02 -4.58
C THR A 20 6.65 -18.17 -3.55
N VAL A 21 6.52 -18.63 -2.30
CA VAL A 21 5.88 -17.85 -1.22
C VAL A 21 6.59 -16.54 -0.95
N PHE A 22 7.93 -16.54 -0.94
CA PHE A 22 8.70 -15.33 -0.75
C PHE A 22 8.49 -14.32 -1.91
N GLU A 23 8.46 -14.81 -3.14
CA GLU A 23 8.18 -13.99 -4.33
C GLU A 23 6.75 -13.43 -4.33
N LEU A 24 5.76 -14.23 -3.92
CA LEU A 24 4.39 -13.77 -3.69
C LEU A 24 4.33 -12.70 -2.58
N GLY A 25 5.11 -12.86 -1.51
CA GLY A 25 5.24 -11.84 -0.46
C GLY A 25 5.79 -10.51 -0.98
N LYS A 26 6.78 -10.54 -1.90
CA LYS A 26 7.37 -9.32 -2.47
C LYS A 26 6.35 -8.48 -3.23
N ILE A 27 5.40 -9.12 -3.91
CA ILE A 27 4.31 -8.42 -4.62
C ILE A 27 3.12 -8.08 -3.71
N GLN A 28 3.25 -8.25 -2.39
CA GLN A 28 2.22 -7.98 -1.37
C GLN A 28 0.95 -8.82 -1.54
N CYS A 29 1.06 -10.06 -2.03
CA CYS A 29 -0.10 -10.95 -2.08
C CYS A 29 -0.64 -11.26 -0.68
N THR A 30 -1.96 -11.34 -0.60
CA THR A 30 -2.70 -11.80 0.57
C THR A 30 -2.62 -13.33 0.71
N ILE A 31 -2.97 -13.84 1.89
CA ILE A 31 -2.99 -15.30 2.13
C ILE A 31 -4.01 -15.99 1.21
N SER A 32 -5.14 -15.34 0.91
CA SER A 32 -6.17 -15.85 -0.01
C SER A 32 -5.63 -16.01 -1.43
N GLU A 33 -4.92 -14.99 -1.93
CA GLU A 33 -4.29 -15.05 -3.26
C GLU A 33 -3.18 -16.12 -3.30
N CYS A 34 -2.39 -16.24 -2.23
CA CYS A 34 -1.39 -17.30 -2.13
C CYS A 34 -2.03 -18.70 -2.15
N ALA A 35 -3.15 -18.88 -1.45
CA ALA A 35 -3.90 -20.12 -1.41
C ALA A 35 -4.44 -20.50 -2.80
N ALA A 36 -4.97 -19.53 -3.54
CA ALA A 36 -5.43 -19.72 -4.91
C ALA A 36 -4.31 -20.13 -5.88
N VAL A 37 -3.11 -19.54 -5.76
CA VAL A 37 -1.96 -19.87 -6.60
C VAL A 37 -1.40 -21.26 -6.29
N ILE A 38 -1.36 -21.62 -5.01
CA ILE A 38 -0.75 -22.87 -4.54
C ILE A 38 -1.75 -24.05 -4.62
N GLY A 39 -3.05 -23.76 -4.73
CA GLY A 39 -4.09 -24.78 -4.77
C GLY A 39 -4.38 -25.41 -3.41
N CYS A 40 -4.25 -24.64 -2.33
CA CYS A 40 -4.49 -25.10 -0.97
C CYS A 40 -5.54 -24.25 -0.24
N ASP A 41 -6.00 -24.73 0.91
CA ASP A 41 -6.95 -24.00 1.74
C ASP A 41 -6.25 -22.92 2.59
N GLU A 42 -6.88 -21.74 2.72
CA GLU A 42 -6.33 -20.61 3.47
C GLU A 42 -6.02 -20.93 4.93
N GLY A 43 -6.87 -21.73 5.58
CA GLY A 43 -6.68 -22.12 6.97
C GLY A 43 -5.44 -22.98 7.14
N THR A 44 -5.11 -23.79 6.13
CA THR A 44 -3.89 -24.61 6.13
C THR A 44 -2.63 -23.74 6.08
N LEU A 45 -2.63 -22.68 5.25
CA LEU A 45 -1.50 -21.74 5.18
C LEU A 45 -1.38 -20.88 6.43
N ARG A 46 -2.50 -20.37 6.94
CA ARG A 46 -2.54 -19.49 8.12
C ARG A 46 -1.99 -20.17 9.37
N ASN A 47 -2.20 -21.47 9.52
CA ASN A 47 -1.70 -22.24 10.65
C ASN A 47 -0.20 -22.56 10.58
N SER A 48 0.42 -22.39 9.41
CA SER A 48 1.85 -22.64 9.23
C SER A 48 2.68 -21.41 9.62
N THR A 49 3.43 -21.51 10.72
CA THR A 49 4.33 -20.44 11.18
C THR A 49 5.42 -20.15 10.16
N GLU A 50 6.02 -21.18 9.55
CA GLU A 50 7.08 -21.01 8.55
C GLU A 50 6.59 -20.27 7.30
N PHE A 51 5.34 -20.52 6.88
CA PHE A 51 4.71 -19.82 5.77
C PHE A 51 4.53 -18.34 6.09
N ASN A 52 3.94 -18.04 7.25
CA ASN A 52 3.69 -16.67 7.68
C ASN A 52 5.00 -15.86 7.81
N ASP A 53 6.04 -16.48 8.36
CA ASP A 53 7.36 -15.84 8.49
C ASP A 53 8.00 -15.54 7.13
N THR A 54 7.90 -16.48 6.20
CA THR A 54 8.46 -16.31 4.84
C THR A 54 7.70 -15.24 4.06
N LEU A 55 6.37 -15.26 4.15
CA LEU A 55 5.51 -14.26 3.52
C LEU A 55 5.79 -12.86 4.09
N LYS A 56 5.93 -12.75 5.42
CA LYS A 56 6.28 -11.49 6.09
C LYS A 56 7.65 -10.95 5.65
N LYS A 57 8.66 -11.82 5.54
CA LYS A 57 9.99 -11.43 5.03
C LYS A 57 9.90 -10.91 3.60
N GLY A 58 9.16 -11.61 2.73
CA GLY A 58 8.90 -11.14 1.36
C GLY A 58 8.17 -9.79 1.36
N ALA A 59 7.18 -9.63 2.23
CA ALA A 59 6.40 -8.41 2.34
C ALA A 59 7.26 -7.20 2.75
N GLU A 60 8.21 -7.36 3.68
CA GLU A 60 9.13 -6.28 4.05
C GLU A 60 10.05 -5.87 2.88
N VAL A 61 10.51 -6.84 2.08
CA VAL A 61 11.27 -6.55 0.85
C VAL A 61 10.41 -5.81 -0.17
N GLY A 62 9.16 -6.22 -0.36
CA GLY A 62 8.19 -5.54 -1.21
C GLY A 62 7.94 -4.10 -0.76
N ARG A 63 7.72 -3.88 0.54
CA ARG A 63 7.54 -2.55 1.14
C ARG A 63 8.77 -1.66 0.94
N LYS A 64 9.98 -2.22 1.08
CA LYS A 64 11.22 -1.50 0.77
C LYS A 64 11.27 -1.07 -0.71
N SER A 65 10.92 -1.96 -1.63
CA SER A 65 10.90 -1.66 -3.07
C SER A 65 9.88 -0.56 -3.40
N LEU A 66 8.67 -0.67 -2.85
CA LEU A 66 7.62 0.34 -3.02
C LEU A 66 8.09 1.71 -2.51
N ARG A 67 8.71 1.77 -1.32
CA ARG A 67 9.26 3.02 -0.78
C ARG A 67 10.27 3.64 -1.75
N ARG A 68 11.19 2.86 -2.30
CA ARG A 68 12.17 3.36 -3.28
C ARG A 68 11.48 3.96 -4.51
N LEU A 69 10.44 3.31 -5.03
CA LEU A 69 9.67 3.81 -6.16
C LEU A 69 8.90 5.10 -5.82
N GLN A 70 8.36 5.19 -4.61
CA GLN A 70 7.70 6.41 -4.12
C GLN A 70 8.69 7.58 -4.05
N PHE A 71 9.91 7.36 -3.53
CA PHE A 71 10.96 8.38 -3.52
C PHE A 71 11.38 8.79 -4.93
N ALA A 72 11.62 7.84 -5.84
CA ALA A 72 11.96 8.15 -7.23
C ALA A 72 10.84 8.93 -7.95
N LYS A 73 9.58 8.63 -7.65
CA LYS A 73 8.44 9.39 -8.19
C LYS A 73 8.35 10.79 -7.59
N ALA A 74 8.63 10.94 -6.30
CA ALA A 74 8.69 12.23 -5.63
C ALA A 74 9.83 13.12 -6.15
N GLU A 75 10.97 12.52 -6.51
CA GLU A 75 12.14 13.23 -7.05
C GLU A 75 11.94 13.68 -8.50
N GLY A 76 11.19 12.93 -9.31
CA GLY A 76 11.10 13.19 -10.75
C GLY A 76 12.20 12.46 -11.52
N GLN A 77 12.20 12.63 -12.84
CA GLN A 77 13.26 12.10 -13.70
C GLN A 77 13.52 13.06 -14.85
N ASP A 78 14.79 13.35 -15.12
CA ASP A 78 15.18 14.14 -16.28
C ASP A 78 15.01 13.36 -17.59
N ALA A 79 14.78 14.11 -18.67
CA ALA A 79 14.64 13.52 -20.00
C ALA A 79 15.96 12.92 -20.46
N LYS A 80 15.93 11.65 -20.89
CA LYS A 80 17.11 10.98 -21.43
C LYS A 80 17.22 11.30 -22.92
N ILE A 81 18.24 12.08 -23.27
CA ILE A 81 18.53 12.45 -24.65
C ILE A 81 19.33 11.34 -25.34
N TYR A 82 19.10 11.16 -26.63
CA TYR A 82 19.92 10.28 -27.46
C TYR A 82 21.29 10.92 -27.69
N VAL A 83 22.32 10.14 -27.42
CA VAL A 83 23.71 10.52 -27.68
C VAL A 83 24.26 9.49 -28.66
N ASP A 84 24.79 9.96 -29.79
CA ASP A 84 25.41 9.11 -30.80
C ASP A 84 26.74 8.52 -30.25
N SER A 85 27.24 7.49 -30.91
CA SER A 85 28.54 6.82 -30.69
C SER A 85 29.74 7.77 -30.58
N VAL A 86 29.66 8.98 -31.15
CA VAL A 86 30.70 10.01 -31.12
C VAL A 86 30.46 11.06 -30.01
N GLY A 87 29.42 10.88 -29.18
CA GLY A 87 29.09 11.80 -28.09
C GLY A 87 28.32 13.05 -28.51
N LYS A 88 27.83 13.11 -29.76
CA LYS A 88 27.01 14.24 -30.23
C LYS A 88 25.53 13.97 -29.99
N GLU A 89 24.79 15.02 -29.65
CA GLU A 89 23.34 15.01 -29.57
C GLU A 89 22.75 15.32 -30.95
N PRO A 90 22.29 14.31 -31.72
CA PRO A 90 21.59 14.57 -32.97
C PRO A 90 20.28 15.31 -32.67
N LYS A 91 20.04 16.33 -33.49
CA LYS A 91 18.87 17.20 -33.40
C LYS A 91 17.94 16.90 -34.55
N ASP A 92 16.65 16.95 -34.30
CA ASP A 92 15.61 16.91 -35.33
C ASP A 92 15.71 18.12 -36.27
N ASP A 93 14.94 18.11 -37.37
CA ASP A 93 14.85 19.20 -38.35
C ASP A 93 14.52 20.58 -37.74
N LYS A 94 13.97 20.59 -36.52
CA LYS A 94 13.63 21.80 -35.73
C LYS A 94 14.70 22.19 -34.71
N GLY A 95 15.86 21.55 -34.73
CA GLY A 95 16.97 21.81 -33.81
C GLY A 95 16.75 21.30 -32.38
N ARG A 96 15.73 20.44 -32.14
CA ARG A 96 15.45 19.86 -30.83
C ARG A 96 16.20 18.53 -30.65
N PRO A 97 16.74 18.23 -29.47
CA PRO A 97 17.39 16.96 -29.22
C PRO A 97 16.39 15.80 -29.25
N ILE A 98 16.80 14.66 -29.81
CA ILE A 98 15.99 13.43 -29.84
C ILE A 98 15.93 12.84 -28.43
N ILE A 99 14.72 12.68 -27.89
CA ILE A 99 14.49 12.14 -26.54
C ILE A 99 14.21 10.63 -26.62
N ILE A 100 15.01 9.80 -25.94
CA ILE A 100 14.79 8.34 -25.85
C ILE A 100 13.71 8.03 -24.80
N GLN A 101 13.77 8.72 -23.66
CA GLN A 101 12.79 8.57 -22.58
C GLN A 101 12.37 9.95 -22.10
N PRO A 102 11.07 10.27 -22.13
CA PRO A 102 10.58 11.54 -21.61
C PRO A 102 10.85 11.60 -20.11
N GLY A 103 11.36 12.74 -19.65
CA GLY A 103 11.43 13.05 -18.24
C GLY A 103 10.03 13.36 -17.69
N TYR A 104 9.89 13.27 -16.38
CA TYR A 104 8.68 13.69 -15.68
C TYR A 104 9.05 14.58 -14.49
N ALA A 105 8.22 15.59 -14.25
CA ALA A 105 8.42 16.52 -13.15
C ALA A 105 8.28 15.80 -11.78
N PRO A 106 8.94 16.31 -10.72
CA PRO A 106 8.75 15.82 -9.36
C PRO A 106 7.27 15.82 -8.94
N ASP A 107 6.79 14.72 -8.36
CA ASP A 107 5.38 14.61 -7.93
C ASP A 107 5.16 15.22 -6.54
N THR A 108 4.56 16.41 -6.50
CA THR A 108 4.26 17.14 -5.26
C THR A 108 3.33 16.35 -4.32
N THR A 109 2.35 15.61 -4.85
CA THR A 109 1.45 14.81 -4.02
C THR A 109 2.22 13.69 -3.32
N MET A 110 3.16 13.07 -4.03
CA MET A 110 4.03 12.04 -3.44
C MET A 110 4.99 12.63 -2.40
N GLN A 111 5.53 13.83 -2.63
CA GLN A 111 6.36 14.53 -1.65
C GLN A 111 5.59 14.84 -0.36
N ILE A 112 4.36 15.35 -0.48
CA ILE A 112 3.48 15.60 0.68
C ILE A 112 3.18 14.28 1.42
N TRP A 113 2.85 13.22 0.69
CA TRP A 113 2.56 11.91 1.29
C TRP A 113 3.76 11.37 2.06
N LEU A 114 4.96 11.42 1.46
CA LEU A 114 6.20 11.01 2.13
C LEU A 114 6.54 11.91 3.32
N GLY A 115 6.31 13.22 3.22
CA GLY A 115 6.51 14.17 4.31
C GLY A 115 5.62 13.86 5.52
N LYS A 116 4.35 13.55 5.29
CA LYS A 116 3.43 13.10 6.36
C LYS A 116 3.90 11.78 6.97
N GLN A 117 4.21 10.79 6.12
CA GLN A 117 4.46 9.42 6.58
C GLN A 117 5.84 9.23 7.23
N GLN A 118 6.88 9.93 6.76
CA GLN A 118 8.27 9.72 7.18
C GLN A 118 8.81 10.84 8.08
N LEU A 119 8.30 12.07 7.92
CA LEU A 119 8.78 13.24 8.67
C LEU A 119 7.78 13.69 9.75
N GLY A 120 6.64 13.02 9.88
CA GLY A 120 5.61 13.35 10.87
C GLY A 120 4.93 14.69 10.61
N GLN A 121 4.93 15.16 9.35
CA GLN A 121 4.27 16.42 9.00
C GLN A 121 2.76 16.31 9.21
N THR A 122 2.17 17.32 9.83
CA THR A 122 0.73 17.43 10.06
C THR A 122 0.18 18.68 9.37
N ASP A 123 -1.09 18.63 8.99
CA ASP A 123 -1.75 19.81 8.43
C ASP A 123 -1.98 20.84 9.53
N GLN A 124 -1.55 22.08 9.28
CA GLN A 124 -1.92 23.20 10.14
C GLN A 124 -3.31 23.67 9.75
N ILE A 125 -4.25 23.61 10.69
CA ILE A 125 -5.60 24.13 10.51
C ILE A 125 -5.69 25.46 11.26
N ASN A 126 -5.72 26.57 10.52
CA ASN A 126 -6.00 27.87 11.11
C ASN A 126 -7.52 28.03 11.22
N VAL A 127 -8.07 27.69 12.38
CA VAL A 127 -9.50 27.84 12.64
C VAL A 127 -9.74 29.30 13.02
N ASN A 128 -10.15 30.13 12.06
CA ASN A 128 -10.74 31.43 12.38
C ASN A 128 -12.15 31.18 12.92
N ARG A 129 -12.22 30.79 14.19
CA ARG A 129 -13.47 30.49 14.89
C ARG A 129 -14.17 31.82 15.15
N GLN A 130 -14.95 32.30 14.19
CA GLN A 130 -15.97 33.28 14.51
C GLN A 130 -16.90 32.62 15.52
N GLU A 131 -16.95 33.19 16.73
CA GLU A 131 -17.87 32.79 17.78
C GLU A 131 -19.30 33.12 17.34
N VAL A 132 -19.85 32.31 16.43
CA VAL A 132 -21.27 32.36 16.12
C VAL A 132 -21.96 31.59 17.22
N ALA A 133 -22.77 32.28 18.02
CA ALA A 133 -23.64 31.66 18.99
C ALA A 133 -24.66 30.77 18.25
N VAL A 134 -24.35 29.48 18.12
CA VAL A 134 -25.30 28.50 17.58
C VAL A 134 -26.09 27.95 18.76
N THR A 135 -27.36 28.35 18.86
CA THR A 135 -28.29 27.77 19.83
C THR A 135 -28.65 26.36 19.36
N VAL A 136 -28.07 25.33 19.99
CA VAL A 136 -28.44 23.92 19.72
C VAL A 136 -29.75 23.63 20.44
N LEU A 137 -30.88 23.84 19.75
CA LEU A 137 -32.19 23.41 20.22
C LEU A 137 -32.26 21.87 20.17
N HIS A 138 -32.06 21.23 21.32
CA HIS A 138 -32.37 19.81 21.47
C HIS A 138 -33.90 19.66 21.46
N LYS A 139 -34.47 19.35 20.29
CA LYS A 139 -35.88 18.96 20.20
C LYS A 139 -36.05 17.61 20.93
N ASP A 140 -36.72 17.68 22.08
CA ASP A 140 -37.48 16.59 22.69
C ASP A 140 -36.70 15.36 23.22
N TYR A 141 -35.66 15.56 24.04
CA TYR A 141 -35.08 14.46 24.85
C TYR A 141 -35.97 14.03 26.04
N GLU A 142 -36.82 14.93 26.53
CA GLU A 142 -37.64 14.71 27.74
C GLU A 142 -38.93 13.88 27.50
N LYS A 143 -39.39 13.72 26.25
CA LYS A 143 -40.64 12.99 25.96
C LYS A 143 -40.52 11.47 26.17
N GLY A 144 -39.34 10.88 25.95
CA GLY A 144 -39.13 9.43 26.09
C GLY A 144 -38.99 8.92 27.54
N LYS A 145 -38.79 9.81 28.52
CA LYS A 145 -38.64 9.41 29.93
C LYS A 145 -39.98 9.28 30.66
N LYS A 146 -40.97 10.12 30.33
CA LYS A 146 -42.29 10.12 30.98
C LYS A 146 -43.22 9.00 30.51
N GLU A 147 -42.96 8.39 29.34
CA GLU A 147 -43.75 7.24 28.88
C GLU A 147 -43.31 5.94 29.57
N LYS A 148 -42.01 5.73 29.79
CA LYS A 148 -41.51 4.51 30.46
C LYS A 148 -41.84 4.40 31.96
N GLU A 149 -42.11 5.52 32.63
CA GLU A 149 -42.52 5.53 34.04
C GLU A 149 -44.03 5.30 34.24
N LYS A 150 -44.86 5.51 33.21
CA LYS A 150 -46.31 5.30 33.29
C LYS A 150 -46.74 3.87 33.00
N ASP A 151 -45.93 3.10 32.28
CA ASP A 151 -46.22 1.70 31.94
C ASP A 151 -45.66 0.69 32.96
N ALA A 152 -45.11 1.18 34.09
CA ALA A 152 -44.51 0.36 35.15
C ALA A 152 -45.31 0.37 36.47
N LEU A 153 -46.59 0.76 36.45
CA LEU A 153 -47.51 0.70 37.60
C LEU A 153 -48.75 -0.14 37.30
#